data_AF-A0A3B3ZZD6-F1
#
_entry.id   AF-A0A3B3ZZD6-F1
#
_cell.length_a   1.000
_cell.length_b   1.000
_cell.length_c   1.000
_cell.angle_alpha   90.00
_cell.angle_beta   90.00
_cell.angle_gamma   90.00
#
_symmetry.space_group_name_H-M   'P 1'
#
loop_
_entity.id
_entity.type
_entity.pdbx_description
1 polymer ?
#
loop_
_entity_poly.entity_id
_entity_poly.type
_entity_poly.pdbx_seq_one_letter_code
_entity_poly.pdbx_strand_id
1 'polypeptide(L)'
;MLLIFLLMLTFCNAEHQTLCTSNTCFTLHLNGLSFEEAYKNCDDNGGYLVTIRSKEEEDTLRMVLSQISPQEKPFKIRIGLKVDKGSCVISNALLKGFKWVSGAQDSQYSNWGKEPPSTCHERCVHIHYNPVGDNNLKWFDSSCNKVWPYVCKFYFRGMCTALTNLGHGQITYTVPFSRESQSYQMQSLPVGTYADITCDGQDPFYSLCSKTHENIYAWTKPGPFCQKNRSCAIKNGGCEHVCNQEEKELICSCNNDYELNEDGLSCRLKNMCFEDTCQHQCIMGKMGFTCLCPQGMELSSDQRTCLDIDECVNSICEQTCLNSIGSFSCLCSNGFDLSKDGYSCEDINEYGYRCSCYEGYAPDTEDPRRCKLHCAKEKCPPVCDKIDNSVCSCPDGYIKNEHVCEDIDECEMRQCEQKCKNSFGSFKCSCYKGFILKDQVKCMPTTEDSGYVNFTTAIVPAFVKPALKNSTLKGSSLSTGGFIWLWICVAMLVIVFICVVRWYALKRQKRAQQNSTQQATVTQGISTQC
;
A
#
# COMPACT_ATOMS: atom_id res chain seq x y z
N MET A 1 -31.69 53.20 -6.40
CA MET A 1 -30.44 52.48 -6.07
C MET A 1 -30.30 52.03 -4.61
N LEU A 2 -31.31 52.21 -3.73
CA LEU A 2 -31.28 51.63 -2.37
C LEU A 2 -32.14 50.36 -2.19
N LEU A 3 -33.03 50.04 -3.14
CA LEU A 3 -33.85 48.81 -3.08
C LEU A 3 -33.17 47.55 -3.63
N ILE A 4 -32.07 47.69 -4.39
CA ILE A 4 -31.34 46.52 -4.94
C ILE A 4 -30.39 45.92 -3.89
N PHE A 5 -29.99 46.69 -2.87
CA PHE A 5 -29.14 46.20 -1.79
C PHE A 5 -29.91 45.51 -0.64
N LEU A 6 -31.24 45.72 -0.54
CA LEU A 6 -32.06 45.03 0.47
C LEU A 6 -32.54 43.64 0.03
N LEU A 7 -32.47 43.30 -1.26
CA LEU A 7 -32.81 41.96 -1.78
C LEU A 7 -31.65 40.95 -1.69
N MET A 8 -30.45 41.37 -1.30
CA MET A 8 -29.30 40.50 -1.07
C MET A 8 -29.13 40.05 0.40
N LEU A 9 -30.06 40.43 1.29
CA LEU A 9 -30.03 40.07 2.72
C LEU A 9 -31.16 39.12 3.15
N THR A 10 -31.87 38.50 2.19
CA THR A 10 -32.90 37.48 2.47
C THR A 10 -32.64 36.15 1.77
N PHE A 11 -31.38 35.70 1.72
CA PHE A 11 -31.03 34.30 1.43
C PHE A 11 -30.01 33.76 2.44
N CYS A 12 -30.24 34.02 3.73
CA CYS A 12 -29.57 33.26 4.80
C CYS A 12 -30.55 32.18 5.29
N ASN A 13 -30.77 31.14 4.47
CA ASN A 13 -31.28 29.84 4.94
C ASN A 13 -31.25 28.73 3.87
N ALA A 14 -30.27 28.73 2.97
CA ALA A 14 -30.04 27.55 2.13
C ALA A 14 -29.17 26.55 2.92
N GLU A 15 -29.75 25.45 3.42
CA GLU A 15 -29.02 24.38 4.13
C GLU A 15 -27.97 23.67 3.26
N HIS A 16 -28.07 23.83 1.95
CA HIS A 16 -27.18 23.26 0.93
C HIS A 16 -27.11 24.17 -0.30
N GLN A 17 -26.03 24.06 -1.07
CA GLN A 17 -25.80 24.82 -2.30
C GLN A 17 -25.34 23.88 -3.42
N THR A 18 -25.89 24.03 -4.62
CA THR A 18 -25.67 23.11 -5.75
C THR A 18 -25.08 23.83 -6.95
N LEU A 19 -24.11 23.19 -7.61
CA LEU A 19 -23.55 23.65 -8.88
C LEU A 19 -23.48 22.48 -9.87
N CYS A 20 -24.01 22.69 -11.07
CA CYS A 20 -24.04 21.68 -12.13
C CYS A 20 -23.20 22.08 -13.35
N THR A 21 -22.51 21.10 -13.91
CA THR A 21 -21.90 21.12 -15.24
C THR A 21 -22.79 20.36 -16.23
N SER A 22 -22.34 20.20 -17.47
CA SER A 22 -23.10 19.46 -18.50
C SER A 22 -23.32 17.98 -18.20
N ASN A 23 -22.52 17.36 -17.32
CA ASN A 23 -22.59 15.91 -17.05
C ASN A 23 -22.52 15.53 -15.56
N THR A 24 -22.24 16.49 -14.69
CA THR A 24 -22.06 16.26 -13.25
C THR A 24 -22.61 17.41 -12.42
N CYS A 25 -23.18 17.11 -11.26
CA CYS A 25 -23.58 18.11 -10.27
C CYS A 25 -22.85 17.88 -8.95
N PHE A 26 -22.59 18.96 -8.23
CA PHE A 26 -21.99 18.95 -6.91
C PHE A 26 -22.92 19.69 -5.95
N THR A 27 -23.20 19.08 -4.81
CA THR A 27 -24.01 19.71 -3.76
C THR A 27 -23.20 19.77 -2.49
N LEU A 28 -22.96 20.99 -1.99
CA LEU A 28 -22.33 21.25 -0.71
C LEU A 28 -23.41 21.31 0.37
N HIS A 29 -23.31 20.42 1.35
CA HIS A 29 -24.15 20.43 2.55
C HIS A 29 -23.37 21.09 3.69
N LEU A 30 -23.86 22.25 4.14
CA LEU A 30 -23.22 23.02 5.21
C LEU A 30 -23.52 22.43 6.60
N ASN A 31 -24.67 21.78 6.74
CA ASN A 31 -25.00 20.98 7.92
C ASN A 31 -24.13 19.73 7.91
N GLY A 32 -23.13 19.71 8.79
CA GLY A 32 -22.22 18.59 8.86
C GLY A 32 -22.90 17.32 9.36
N LEU A 33 -22.39 16.16 8.92
CA LEU A 33 -22.80 14.83 9.37
C LEU A 33 -21.57 13.96 9.70
N SER A 34 -21.79 12.84 10.40
CA SER A 34 -20.77 11.79 10.52
C SER A 34 -20.47 11.16 9.15
N PHE A 35 -19.41 10.36 9.04
CA PHE A 35 -19.01 9.80 7.74
C PHE A 35 -20.12 8.93 7.16
N GLU A 36 -20.64 8.04 7.98
CA GLU A 36 -21.63 7.03 7.55
C GLU A 36 -22.95 7.71 7.15
N GLU A 37 -23.39 8.70 7.93
CA GLU A 37 -24.59 9.48 7.62
C GLU A 37 -24.42 10.28 6.32
N ALA A 38 -23.26 10.92 6.12
CA ALA A 38 -22.97 11.67 4.89
C ALA A 38 -22.88 10.76 3.66
N TYR A 39 -22.24 9.60 3.81
CA TYR A 39 -22.15 8.58 2.77
C TYR A 39 -23.53 8.11 2.35
N LYS A 40 -24.33 7.67 3.33
CA LYS A 40 -25.69 7.20 3.09
C LYS A 40 -26.57 8.30 2.50
N ASN A 41 -26.46 9.54 2.97
CA ASN A 41 -27.22 10.66 2.41
C ASN A 41 -26.91 10.88 0.92
N CYS A 42 -25.64 10.85 0.53
CA CYS A 42 -25.31 10.98 -0.90
C CYS A 42 -25.79 9.77 -1.71
N ASP A 43 -25.63 8.55 -1.20
CA ASP A 43 -25.97 7.29 -1.87
C ASP A 43 -27.49 7.13 -2.05
N ASP A 44 -28.28 7.36 -0.99
CA ASP A 44 -29.74 7.32 -1.01
C ASP A 44 -30.33 8.34 -2.01
N ASN A 45 -29.62 9.45 -2.25
CA ASN A 45 -30.00 10.47 -3.24
C ASN A 45 -29.45 10.22 -4.64
N GLY A 46 -28.88 9.03 -4.91
CA GLY A 46 -28.40 8.66 -6.24
C GLY A 46 -27.05 9.27 -6.64
N GLY A 47 -26.30 9.80 -5.67
CA GLY A 47 -24.95 10.31 -5.84
C GLY A 47 -23.94 9.53 -5.01
N TYR A 48 -22.78 10.12 -4.78
CA TYR A 48 -21.80 9.58 -3.84
C TYR A 48 -20.98 10.70 -3.21
N LEU A 49 -20.40 10.42 -2.04
CA LEU A 49 -19.45 11.35 -1.40
C LEU A 49 -18.28 11.62 -2.35
N VAL A 50 -17.98 12.89 -2.59
CA VAL A 50 -17.00 13.31 -3.60
C VAL A 50 -15.69 12.53 -3.51
N THR A 51 -15.20 12.07 -4.66
CA THR A 51 -13.90 11.42 -4.83
C THR A 51 -12.96 12.32 -5.63
N ILE A 52 -11.65 12.23 -5.38
CA ILE A 52 -10.63 13.03 -6.06
C ILE A 52 -9.48 12.12 -6.46
N ARG A 53 -9.50 11.67 -7.71
CA ARG A 53 -8.59 10.65 -8.25
C ARG A 53 -7.53 11.21 -9.20
N SER A 54 -7.63 12.49 -9.54
CA SER A 54 -6.67 13.18 -10.40
C SER A 54 -6.59 14.67 -10.05
N LYS A 55 -5.61 15.35 -10.63
CA LYS A 55 -5.43 16.79 -10.45
C LYS A 55 -6.60 17.58 -11.05
N GLU A 56 -7.13 17.11 -12.18
CA GLU A 56 -8.27 17.70 -12.88
C GLU A 56 -9.56 17.63 -12.05
N GLU A 57 -9.79 16.51 -11.35
CA GLU A 57 -10.92 16.37 -10.44
C GLU A 57 -10.80 17.32 -9.23
N GLU A 58 -9.58 17.51 -8.71
CA GLU A 58 -9.33 18.46 -7.64
C GLU A 58 -9.59 19.90 -8.09
N ASP A 59 -9.12 20.28 -9.26
CA ASP A 59 -9.27 21.64 -9.77
C ASP A 59 -10.73 21.95 -10.14
N THR A 60 -11.48 20.95 -10.60
CA THR A 60 -12.94 21.04 -10.75
C THR A 60 -13.61 21.30 -9.41
N LEU A 61 -13.27 20.53 -8.36
CA LEU A 61 -13.81 20.74 -7.03
C LEU A 61 -13.43 22.13 -6.47
N ARG A 62 -12.20 22.59 -6.71
CA ARG A 62 -11.75 23.93 -6.29
C ARG A 62 -12.60 25.03 -6.92
N MET A 63 -12.83 24.95 -8.23
CA MET A 63 -13.69 25.90 -8.95
C MET A 63 -15.10 25.88 -8.37
N VAL A 64 -15.67 24.69 -8.16
CA VAL A 64 -17.01 24.51 -7.58
C VAL A 64 -17.09 25.15 -6.19
N LEU A 65 -16.14 24.86 -5.29
CA LEU A 65 -16.13 25.40 -3.94
C LEU A 65 -15.98 26.93 -3.90
N SER A 66 -15.20 27.50 -4.83
CA SER A 66 -15.04 28.96 -4.95
C SER A 66 -16.31 29.69 -5.38
N GLN A 67 -17.16 29.02 -6.17
CA GLN A 67 -18.44 29.58 -6.63
C GLN A 67 -19.56 29.38 -5.61
N ILE A 68 -19.54 28.23 -4.93
CA ILE A 68 -20.56 27.86 -3.95
C ILE A 68 -20.39 28.66 -2.65
N SER A 69 -19.17 28.76 -2.12
CA SER A 69 -18.91 29.41 -0.84
C SER A 69 -18.08 30.70 -1.03
N PRO A 70 -18.73 31.87 -1.21
CA PRO A 70 -18.04 33.16 -1.27
C PRO A 70 -17.52 33.63 0.11
N GLN A 71 -17.56 32.79 1.15
CA GLN A 71 -17.01 33.14 2.45
C GLN A 71 -15.48 33.11 2.40
N GLU A 72 -14.83 34.22 2.76
CA GLU A 72 -13.35 34.34 2.86
C GLU A 72 -12.73 33.48 3.99
N LYS A 73 -13.49 32.56 4.58
CA LYS A 73 -13.04 31.74 5.72
C LYS A 73 -12.68 30.33 5.27
N PRO A 74 -11.57 29.77 5.76
CA PRO A 74 -11.24 28.38 5.52
C PRO A 74 -12.27 27.47 6.20
N PHE A 75 -12.69 26.41 5.49
CA PHE A 75 -13.62 25.41 6.01
C PHE A 75 -13.18 24.01 5.62
N LYS A 76 -13.83 23.01 6.22
CA LYS A 76 -13.50 21.61 5.99
C LYS A 76 -14.67 20.88 5.38
N ILE A 77 -14.36 20.00 4.45
CA ILE A 77 -15.36 19.18 3.74
C ILE A 77 -14.95 17.72 3.78
N ARG A 78 -15.93 16.85 3.96
CA ARG A 78 -15.74 15.41 3.95
C ARG A 78 -15.70 14.88 2.52
N ILE A 79 -14.84 13.87 2.30
CA ILE A 79 -14.72 13.17 1.03
C ILE A 79 -14.88 11.67 1.22
N GLY A 80 -15.16 10.93 0.15
CA GLY A 80 -15.45 9.50 0.16
C GLY A 80 -14.23 8.60 0.30
N LEU A 81 -13.31 8.89 1.22
CA LEU A 81 -12.06 8.13 1.42
C LEU A 81 -11.93 7.71 2.89
N LYS A 82 -11.79 6.41 3.16
CA LYS A 82 -11.67 5.86 4.53
C LYS A 82 -10.76 4.64 4.63
N VAL A 83 -10.33 4.33 5.84
CA VAL A 83 -9.76 3.03 6.24
C VAL A 83 -10.85 2.26 6.99
N ASP A 84 -11.16 1.05 6.53
CA ASP A 84 -12.16 0.19 7.15
C ASP A 84 -11.69 -0.36 8.51
N LYS A 85 -12.67 -0.77 9.34
CA LYS A 85 -12.40 -1.44 10.62
C LYS A 85 -11.59 -2.71 10.38
N GLY A 86 -10.48 -2.87 11.11
CA GLY A 86 -9.55 -4.00 10.95
C GLY A 86 -8.47 -3.79 9.88
N SER A 87 -8.48 -2.66 9.17
CA SER A 87 -7.40 -2.24 8.27
C SER A 87 -6.49 -1.20 8.93
N CYS A 88 -5.26 -1.08 8.43
CA CYS A 88 -4.25 -0.17 8.97
C CYS A 88 -3.81 0.87 7.95
N VAL A 89 -3.42 2.05 8.45
CA VAL A 89 -2.69 3.04 7.65
C VAL A 89 -1.26 2.51 7.41
N ILE A 90 -0.91 2.26 6.15
CA ILE A 90 0.38 1.70 5.72
C ILE A 90 1.13 2.75 4.89
N SER A 91 2.26 3.25 5.39
CA SER A 91 2.97 4.38 4.77
C SER A 91 3.42 4.14 3.32
N ASN A 92 3.71 2.89 2.95
CA ASN A 92 4.18 2.53 1.61
C ASN A 92 3.08 2.00 0.68
N ALA A 93 1.82 1.93 1.15
CA ALA A 93 0.69 1.49 0.34
C ALA A 93 0.09 2.65 -0.47
N LEU A 94 -0.58 2.33 -1.57
CA LEU A 94 -1.42 3.28 -2.31
C LEU A 94 -2.41 3.96 -1.37
N LEU A 95 -2.54 5.28 -1.51
CA LEU A 95 -3.35 6.13 -0.63
C LEU A 95 -3.11 5.91 0.87
N LYS A 96 -1.95 5.37 1.25
CA LYS A 96 -1.60 5.01 2.63
C LYS A 96 -2.54 3.95 3.25
N GLY A 97 -3.18 3.12 2.43
CA GLY A 97 -4.12 2.08 2.86
C GLY A 97 -5.59 2.53 2.94
N PHE A 98 -5.89 3.78 2.59
CA PHE A 98 -7.26 4.27 2.46
C PHE A 98 -7.87 3.81 1.13
N LYS A 99 -9.19 3.60 1.12
CA LYS A 99 -9.95 3.15 -0.07
C LYS A 99 -11.13 4.07 -0.36
N TRP A 100 -11.43 4.26 -1.64
CA TRP A 100 -12.60 5.03 -2.06
C TRP A 100 -13.91 4.25 -1.79
N VAL A 101 -14.88 4.90 -1.14
CA VAL A 101 -16.19 4.28 -0.85
C VAL A 101 -17.04 4.02 -2.08
N SER A 102 -16.73 4.66 -3.21
CA SER A 102 -17.35 4.40 -4.50
C SER A 102 -17.03 3.01 -5.09
N GLY A 103 -16.07 2.26 -4.53
CA GLY A 103 -15.66 0.94 -5.03
C GLY A 103 -14.85 0.92 -6.33
N ALA A 104 -14.59 2.07 -6.96
CA ALA A 104 -13.70 2.17 -8.12
C ALA A 104 -12.22 1.93 -7.73
N GLN A 105 -11.40 1.57 -8.73
CA GLN A 105 -9.96 1.37 -8.54
C GLN A 105 -9.28 2.60 -7.93
N ASP A 106 -8.38 2.36 -6.97
CA ASP A 106 -7.64 3.41 -6.28
C ASP A 106 -6.60 4.05 -7.23
N SER A 107 -6.62 5.37 -7.32
CA SER A 107 -5.63 6.16 -8.07
C SER A 107 -4.34 6.37 -7.28
N GLN A 108 -3.23 6.60 -7.99
CA GLN A 108 -1.97 7.03 -7.35
C GLN A 108 -2.02 8.48 -6.85
N TYR A 109 -3.00 9.28 -7.29
CA TYR A 109 -3.15 10.67 -6.89
C TYR A 109 -3.48 10.81 -5.40
N SER A 110 -2.72 11.64 -4.69
CA SER A 110 -3.04 12.04 -3.32
C SER A 110 -2.55 13.44 -3.04
N ASN A 111 -3.23 14.13 -2.12
CA ASN A 111 -2.88 15.51 -1.77
C ASN A 111 -2.90 15.73 -0.25
N TRP A 112 -2.21 14.85 0.48
CA TRP A 112 -2.08 14.90 1.93
C TRP A 112 -1.39 16.17 2.40
N GLY A 113 -2.01 16.91 3.33
CA GLY A 113 -1.38 18.06 3.98
C GLY A 113 -0.43 17.67 5.10
N LYS A 114 -0.68 16.52 5.73
CA LYS A 114 0.20 15.88 6.71
C LYS A 114 0.07 14.38 6.55
N GLU A 115 1.18 13.66 6.70
CA GLU A 115 1.18 12.21 6.64
C GLU A 115 0.32 11.62 7.78
N PRO A 116 -0.66 10.75 7.46
CA PRO A 116 -1.52 10.15 8.47
C PRO A 116 -0.73 9.21 9.37
N PRO A 117 -0.99 9.18 10.69
CA PRO A 117 -0.28 8.32 11.61
C PRO A 117 -0.61 6.84 11.35
N SER A 118 0.42 5.99 11.38
CA SER A 118 0.29 4.53 11.26
C SER A 118 -0.56 3.97 12.41
N THR A 119 -1.85 3.79 12.15
CA THR A 119 -2.86 3.37 13.12
C THR A 119 -3.79 2.35 12.47
N CYS A 120 -4.26 1.38 13.28
CA CYS A 120 -5.14 0.28 12.83
C CYS A 120 -6.58 0.45 13.32
N HIS A 121 -7.11 1.67 13.19
CA HIS A 121 -8.48 2.01 13.58
C HIS A 121 -9.18 2.70 12.41
N GLU A 122 -10.50 2.76 12.47
CA GLU A 122 -11.31 3.43 11.45
C GLU A 122 -10.99 4.93 11.36
N ARG A 123 -10.60 5.38 10.16
CA ARG A 123 -10.24 6.77 9.89
C ARG A 123 -10.85 7.23 8.60
N CYS A 124 -11.31 8.47 8.58
CA CYS A 124 -11.99 9.08 7.46
C CYS A 124 -11.31 10.37 7.06
N VAL A 125 -11.33 10.69 5.76
CA VAL A 125 -10.62 11.83 5.22
C VAL A 125 -11.55 13.03 5.05
N HIS A 126 -11.02 14.19 5.38
CA HIS A 126 -11.62 15.48 5.09
C HIS A 126 -10.57 16.41 4.47
N ILE A 127 -11.05 17.34 3.67
CA ILE A 127 -10.25 18.38 3.04
C ILE A 127 -10.28 19.61 3.93
N HIS A 128 -9.15 20.29 4.06
CA HIS A 128 -9.10 21.69 4.43
C HIS A 128 -9.06 22.51 3.15
N TYR A 129 -10.08 23.34 2.95
CA TYR A 129 -10.14 24.30 1.86
C TYR A 129 -9.86 25.70 2.41
N ASN A 130 -8.90 26.41 1.80
CA ASN A 130 -8.57 27.78 2.13
C ASN A 130 -8.85 28.66 0.90
N PRO A 131 -9.78 29.63 0.93
CA PRO A 131 -10.08 30.43 -0.25
C PRO A 131 -8.92 31.33 -0.73
N VAL A 132 -7.85 31.51 0.05
CA VAL A 132 -6.71 32.39 -0.26
C VAL A 132 -5.42 31.60 -0.55
N GLY A 133 -4.84 31.77 -1.75
CA GLY A 133 -3.53 31.24 -2.20
C GLY A 133 -3.60 29.98 -3.09
N ASP A 134 -2.55 29.68 -3.86
CA ASP A 134 -2.54 28.63 -4.92
C ASP A 134 -2.56 27.17 -4.43
N ASN A 135 -2.32 26.92 -3.14
CA ASN A 135 -2.24 25.58 -2.54
C ASN A 135 -3.39 25.35 -1.54
N ASN A 136 -4.58 25.68 -2.01
CA ASN A 136 -5.78 25.94 -1.23
C ASN A 136 -6.60 24.69 -0.85
N LEU A 137 -6.13 23.49 -1.17
CA LEU A 137 -6.82 22.23 -0.87
C LEU A 137 -5.81 21.19 -0.37
N LYS A 138 -6.00 20.65 0.84
CA LYS A 138 -5.16 19.60 1.41
C LYS A 138 -5.98 18.58 2.21
N TRP A 139 -5.59 17.31 2.14
CA TRP A 139 -6.28 16.20 2.77
C TRP A 139 -5.73 15.93 4.17
N PHE A 140 -6.62 15.63 5.10
CA PHE A 140 -6.29 15.28 6.47
C PHE A 140 -7.21 14.16 6.94
N ASP A 141 -6.70 13.29 7.79
CA ASP A 141 -7.44 12.19 8.36
C ASP A 141 -7.97 12.55 9.77
N SER A 142 -9.16 12.05 10.08
CA SER A 142 -9.75 12.19 11.42
C SER A 142 -10.71 11.04 11.75
N SER A 143 -11.25 11.06 12.97
CA SER A 143 -12.27 10.09 13.38
C SER A 143 -13.52 10.20 12.51
N CYS A 144 -14.06 9.07 12.08
CA CYS A 144 -15.27 8.99 11.26
C CYS A 144 -16.51 9.59 11.93
N ASN A 145 -16.54 9.63 13.26
CA ASN A 145 -17.66 10.18 14.05
C ASN A 145 -17.65 11.71 14.13
N LYS A 146 -16.56 12.39 13.74
CA LYS A 146 -16.55 13.85 13.72
C LYS A 146 -17.53 14.35 12.66
N VAL A 147 -18.28 15.38 13.01
CA VAL A 147 -19.29 15.98 12.14
C VAL A 147 -18.64 17.08 11.31
N TRP A 148 -18.76 16.99 9.98
CA TRP A 148 -18.21 17.98 9.03
C TRP A 148 -19.16 18.20 7.86
N PRO A 149 -19.19 19.42 7.28
CA PRO A 149 -19.78 19.65 5.96
C PRO A 149 -19.28 18.62 4.95
N TYR A 150 -20.09 18.31 3.94
CA TYR A 150 -19.76 17.28 2.96
C TYR A 150 -20.24 17.69 1.58
N VAL A 151 -19.61 17.12 0.55
CA VAL A 151 -19.97 17.36 -0.84
C VAL A 151 -20.41 16.04 -1.45
N CYS A 152 -21.64 16.01 -1.95
CA CYS A 152 -22.13 14.94 -2.80
C CYS A 152 -21.82 15.27 -4.26
N LYS A 153 -21.38 14.27 -5.01
CA LYS A 153 -21.16 14.32 -6.46
C LYS A 153 -22.20 13.43 -7.13
N PHE A 154 -22.92 14.00 -8.08
CA PHE A 154 -23.96 13.31 -8.87
C PHE A 154 -23.50 13.25 -10.32
N TYR A 155 -23.63 12.08 -10.93
CA TYR A 155 -23.47 11.89 -12.37
C TYR A 155 -24.82 11.55 -12.93
N PHE A 156 -25.15 12.03 -14.12
CA PHE A 156 -26.41 11.64 -14.78
C PHE A 156 -26.18 11.02 -16.15
N ARG A 157 -24.95 11.07 -16.69
CA ARG A 157 -24.61 10.35 -17.92
C ARG A 157 -24.68 8.84 -17.68
N GLY A 158 -25.62 8.17 -18.36
CA GLY A 158 -25.86 6.73 -18.21
C GLY A 158 -26.93 6.36 -17.17
N MET A 159 -27.65 7.33 -16.59
CA MET A 159 -28.84 7.06 -15.75
C MET A 159 -30.13 7.09 -16.58
N CYS A 160 -31.28 7.38 -15.97
CA CYS A 160 -32.56 7.38 -16.67
C CYS A 160 -32.60 8.43 -17.78
N THR A 161 -33.03 8.05 -18.97
CA THR A 161 -33.24 8.97 -20.10
C THR A 161 -34.44 9.87 -19.85
N ALA A 162 -34.52 11.04 -20.49
CA ALA A 162 -35.73 11.85 -20.45
C ALA A 162 -36.95 11.05 -20.94
N LEU A 163 -38.05 11.07 -20.17
CA LEU A 163 -39.31 10.46 -20.56
C LEU A 163 -39.90 11.17 -21.78
N THR A 164 -40.42 10.37 -22.70
CA THR A 164 -41.00 10.87 -23.94
C THR A 164 -42.48 11.20 -23.75
N ASN A 165 -42.85 12.45 -24.05
CA ASN A 165 -44.24 12.91 -24.11
C ASN A 165 -44.74 12.93 -25.56
N LEU A 166 -45.76 12.13 -25.85
CA LEU A 166 -46.20 11.80 -27.21
C LEU A 166 -47.47 12.48 -27.67
N GLY A 167 -48.13 13.20 -26.77
CA GLY A 167 -49.44 13.79 -27.02
C GLY A 167 -49.58 15.16 -26.39
N HIS A 168 -50.83 15.58 -26.21
CA HIS A 168 -51.14 16.79 -25.47
C HIS A 168 -51.03 16.53 -23.97
N GLY A 169 -50.05 17.18 -23.35
CA GLY A 169 -49.66 16.98 -21.95
C GLY A 169 -48.31 17.62 -21.65
N GLN A 170 -47.86 17.54 -20.40
CA GLN A 170 -46.57 18.06 -19.95
C GLN A 170 -45.87 17.05 -19.03
N ILE A 171 -44.56 16.92 -19.16
CA ILE A 171 -43.72 16.20 -18.20
C ILE A 171 -42.81 17.22 -17.54
N THR A 172 -42.84 17.28 -16.21
CA THR A 172 -41.94 18.13 -15.41
C THR A 172 -41.08 17.25 -14.51
N TYR A 173 -39.78 17.56 -14.46
CA TYR A 173 -38.84 16.81 -13.65
C TYR A 173 -38.48 17.60 -12.39
N THR A 174 -38.51 16.89 -11.27
CA THR A 174 -38.03 17.36 -9.97
C THR A 174 -36.86 16.46 -9.58
N VAL A 175 -35.65 16.98 -9.79
CA VAL A 175 -34.39 16.29 -9.41
C VAL A 175 -34.22 16.28 -7.89
N PRO A 176 -33.57 15.27 -7.29
CA PRO A 176 -33.51 15.08 -5.84
C PRO A 176 -32.79 16.21 -5.08
N PHE A 177 -32.08 17.07 -5.80
CA PHE A 177 -31.31 18.20 -5.25
C PHE A 177 -31.89 19.58 -5.60
N SER A 178 -33.11 19.65 -6.16
CA SER A 178 -33.84 20.89 -6.39
C SER A 178 -35.26 20.76 -5.87
N ARG A 179 -35.73 21.77 -5.12
CA ARG A 179 -37.15 21.86 -4.72
C ARG A 179 -38.04 22.45 -5.82
N GLU A 180 -37.44 23.12 -6.79
CA GLU A 180 -38.16 23.67 -7.94
C GLU A 180 -38.17 22.63 -9.05
N SER A 181 -39.35 22.36 -9.59
CA SER A 181 -39.52 21.57 -10.81
C SER A 181 -38.89 22.35 -11.96
N GLN A 182 -37.94 21.71 -12.63
CA GLN A 182 -37.18 22.35 -13.69
C GLN A 182 -37.60 21.76 -15.04
N SER A 183 -37.92 22.62 -16.00
CA SER A 183 -38.27 22.21 -17.38
C SER A 183 -37.04 21.92 -18.25
N TYR A 184 -35.84 21.86 -17.65
CA TYR A 184 -34.60 21.78 -18.41
C TYR A 184 -34.57 20.56 -19.34
N GLN A 185 -34.02 20.78 -20.54
CA GLN A 185 -33.76 19.79 -21.58
C GLN A 185 -32.60 18.86 -21.18
N MET A 186 -32.69 18.24 -20.00
CA MET A 186 -31.71 17.24 -19.57
C MET A 186 -31.95 15.94 -20.33
N GLN A 187 -30.97 15.50 -21.12
CA GLN A 187 -31.05 14.24 -21.88
C GLN A 187 -30.96 13.00 -20.97
N SER A 188 -30.37 13.14 -19.78
CA SER A 188 -30.28 12.08 -18.78
C SER A 188 -30.50 12.67 -17.39
N LEU A 189 -31.19 11.93 -16.54
CA LEU A 189 -31.72 12.38 -15.25
C LEU A 189 -31.18 11.48 -14.12
N PRO A 190 -30.80 12.06 -12.98
CA PRO A 190 -30.20 11.33 -11.87
C PRO A 190 -31.21 10.42 -11.15
N VAL A 191 -30.70 9.36 -10.51
CA VAL A 191 -31.50 8.50 -9.61
C VAL A 191 -32.12 9.34 -8.50
N GLY A 192 -33.37 9.07 -8.16
CA GLY A 192 -34.17 9.89 -7.24
C GLY A 192 -34.94 11.03 -7.92
N THR A 193 -34.77 11.23 -9.23
CA THR A 193 -35.59 12.21 -9.97
C THR A 193 -37.03 11.76 -10.08
N TYR A 194 -37.94 12.65 -9.70
CA TYR A 194 -39.38 12.49 -9.88
C TYR A 194 -39.80 13.15 -11.20
N ALA A 195 -40.57 12.43 -12.01
CA ALA A 195 -41.23 12.98 -13.18
C ALA A 195 -42.74 13.05 -12.91
N ASP A 196 -43.28 14.26 -12.91
CA ASP A 196 -44.72 14.51 -12.88
C ASP A 196 -45.23 14.58 -14.32
N ILE A 197 -46.17 13.69 -14.65
CA ILE A 197 -46.73 13.54 -15.99
C ILE A 197 -48.20 13.93 -15.96
N THR A 198 -48.56 14.96 -16.73
CA THR A 198 -49.95 15.37 -16.98
C THR A 198 -50.28 15.11 -18.44
N CYS A 199 -51.34 14.33 -18.70
CA CYS A 199 -51.87 14.12 -20.05
C CYS A 199 -53.31 14.65 -20.11
N ASP A 200 -53.68 15.28 -21.21
CA ASP A 200 -55.02 15.84 -21.37
C ASP A 200 -56.11 14.76 -21.25
N GLY A 201 -57.02 14.92 -20.31
CA GLY A 201 -58.12 13.99 -20.06
C GLY A 201 -57.72 12.68 -19.36
N GLN A 202 -56.55 12.64 -18.71
CA GLN A 202 -56.13 11.55 -17.82
C GLN A 202 -55.72 12.12 -16.45
N ASP A 203 -55.85 11.30 -15.41
CA ASP A 203 -55.32 11.67 -14.10
C ASP A 203 -53.79 11.81 -14.15
N PRO A 204 -53.20 12.76 -13.41
CA PRO A 204 -51.75 12.91 -13.36
C PRO A 204 -51.09 11.65 -12.80
N PHE A 205 -49.96 11.27 -13.37
CA PHE A 205 -49.15 10.15 -12.90
C PHE A 205 -47.74 10.63 -12.57
N TYR A 206 -47.07 9.94 -11.65
CA TYR A 206 -45.65 10.16 -11.40
C TYR A 206 -44.83 8.94 -11.80
N SER A 207 -43.55 9.18 -12.12
CA SER A 207 -42.53 8.16 -12.34
C SER A 207 -41.27 8.54 -11.57
N LEU A 208 -40.55 7.54 -11.03
CA LEU A 208 -39.33 7.75 -10.25
C LEU A 208 -38.16 7.08 -10.98
N CYS A 209 -37.07 7.81 -11.20
CA CYS A 209 -35.83 7.23 -11.68
C CYS A 209 -35.16 6.45 -10.54
N SER A 210 -35.00 5.14 -10.68
CA SER A 210 -34.42 4.27 -9.65
C SER A 210 -33.31 3.38 -10.19
N LYS A 211 -32.44 2.93 -9.28
CA LYS A 211 -31.41 1.95 -9.55
C LYS A 211 -31.96 0.55 -9.28
N THR A 212 -31.88 -0.35 -10.25
CA THR A 212 -32.27 -1.75 -10.09
C THR A 212 -31.12 -2.58 -9.49
N HIS A 213 -31.40 -3.84 -9.12
CA HIS A 213 -30.42 -4.75 -8.51
C HIS A 213 -29.20 -5.07 -9.39
N GLU A 214 -29.27 -4.81 -10.71
CA GLU A 214 -28.19 -5.11 -11.67
C GLU A 214 -27.39 -3.87 -12.10
N ASN A 215 -27.41 -2.77 -11.33
CA ASN A 215 -26.87 -1.47 -11.73
C ASN A 215 -27.52 -0.86 -13.00
N ILE A 216 -28.68 -1.37 -13.43
CA ILE A 216 -29.45 -0.79 -14.54
C ILE A 216 -30.33 0.33 -13.97
N TYR A 217 -30.34 1.49 -14.62
CA TYR A 217 -31.13 2.65 -14.22
C TYR A 217 -32.41 2.72 -15.06
N ALA A 218 -33.56 2.75 -14.40
CA ALA A 218 -34.84 2.74 -15.07
C ALA A 218 -35.87 3.58 -14.33
N TRP A 219 -36.86 4.06 -15.08
CA TRP A 219 -38.05 4.68 -14.52
C TRP A 219 -38.99 3.62 -13.98
N THR A 220 -39.60 3.86 -12.82
CA THR A 220 -40.68 2.99 -12.29
C THR A 220 -41.85 2.87 -13.26
N LYS A 221 -42.10 3.91 -14.05
CA LYS A 221 -42.97 3.89 -15.23
C LYS A 221 -42.18 4.46 -16.42
N PRO A 222 -41.70 3.64 -17.36
CA PRO A 222 -40.90 4.12 -18.48
C PRO A 222 -41.70 4.86 -19.56
N GLY A 223 -43.03 4.85 -19.48
CA GLY A 223 -43.90 5.33 -20.55
C GLY A 223 -44.04 4.26 -21.65
N PRO A 224 -44.39 4.63 -22.88
CA PRO A 224 -44.57 6.00 -23.37
C PRO A 224 -45.86 6.67 -22.85
N PHE A 225 -45.84 7.99 -22.58
CA PHE A 225 -46.99 8.71 -21.99
C PHE A 225 -47.78 9.53 -23.01
N CYS A 226 -49.07 9.76 -22.71
CA CYS A 226 -50.01 10.54 -23.52
C CYS A 226 -50.25 9.98 -24.94
N GLN A 227 -50.49 8.66 -25.06
CA GLN A 227 -50.56 7.94 -26.34
C GLN A 227 -51.85 8.12 -27.16
N LYS A 228 -52.88 8.82 -26.68
CA LYS A 228 -54.11 9.05 -27.47
C LYS A 228 -53.83 10.06 -28.58
N ASN A 229 -54.20 9.73 -29.84
CA ASN A 229 -54.03 10.57 -31.04
C ASN A 229 -52.56 10.90 -31.44
N ARG A 230 -51.69 9.89 -31.50
CA ARG A 230 -50.32 10.08 -32.02
C ARG A 230 -50.36 10.32 -33.54
N SER A 231 -49.53 11.25 -34.01
CA SER A 231 -49.34 11.53 -35.44
C SER A 231 -47.90 11.93 -35.73
N CYS A 232 -47.33 11.50 -36.86
CA CYS A 232 -46.00 11.96 -37.29
C CYS A 232 -45.94 13.48 -37.48
N ALA A 233 -47.06 14.14 -37.78
CA ALA A 233 -47.13 15.60 -37.88
C ALA A 233 -46.94 16.31 -36.53
N ILE A 234 -47.19 15.63 -35.42
CA ILE A 234 -47.06 16.18 -34.06
C ILE A 234 -45.81 15.56 -33.43
N LYS A 235 -44.76 16.37 -33.24
CA LYS A 235 -43.49 15.94 -32.61
C LYS A 235 -42.92 14.63 -33.19
N ASN A 236 -43.00 14.43 -34.51
CA ASN A 236 -42.52 13.22 -35.20
C ASN A 236 -43.15 11.91 -34.66
N GLY A 237 -44.39 11.95 -34.14
CA GLY A 237 -45.01 10.78 -33.50
C GLY A 237 -44.33 10.32 -32.22
N GLY A 238 -43.31 11.06 -31.77
CA GLY A 238 -42.34 10.68 -30.75
C GLY A 238 -41.31 9.64 -31.16
N CYS A 239 -41.10 9.41 -32.46
CA CYS A 239 -39.95 8.66 -32.96
C CYS A 239 -38.68 9.51 -32.85
N GLU A 240 -37.57 8.92 -32.41
CA GLU A 240 -36.28 9.62 -32.34
C GLU A 240 -35.73 9.97 -33.72
N HIS A 241 -35.81 9.04 -34.68
CA HIS A 241 -35.32 9.24 -36.05
C HIS A 241 -36.47 9.38 -37.05
N VAL A 242 -37.02 8.28 -37.54
CA VAL A 242 -37.98 8.28 -38.65
C VAL A 242 -39.34 7.80 -38.17
N CYS A 243 -40.38 8.56 -38.49
CA CYS A 243 -41.78 8.21 -38.20
C CYS A 243 -42.51 7.87 -39.50
N ASN A 244 -43.11 6.68 -39.56
CA ASN A 244 -43.96 6.25 -40.66
C ASN A 244 -45.39 6.11 -40.15
N GLN A 245 -46.36 6.74 -40.83
CA GLN A 245 -47.77 6.68 -40.46
C GLN A 245 -48.57 6.00 -41.56
N GLU A 246 -49.07 4.80 -41.28
CA GLU A 246 -49.96 4.03 -42.15
C GLU A 246 -51.35 3.94 -41.49
N GLU A 247 -52.33 4.65 -42.06
CA GLU A 247 -53.70 4.78 -41.56
C GLU A 247 -53.81 5.17 -40.06
N LYS A 248 -53.84 4.16 -39.16
CA LYS A 248 -53.98 4.27 -37.69
C LYS A 248 -52.79 3.68 -36.92
N GLU A 249 -51.83 3.07 -37.61
CA GLU A 249 -50.65 2.48 -37.01
C GLU A 249 -49.43 3.35 -37.31
N LEU A 250 -48.69 3.68 -36.26
CA LEU A 250 -47.53 4.56 -36.32
C LEU A 250 -46.30 3.71 -35.97
N ILE A 251 -45.36 3.62 -36.90
CA ILE A 251 -44.17 2.79 -36.77
C ILE A 251 -42.93 3.69 -36.83
N CYS A 252 -42.10 3.62 -35.79
CA CYS A 252 -40.80 4.28 -35.78
C CYS A 252 -39.73 3.39 -36.42
N SER A 253 -38.79 4.02 -37.11
CA SER A 253 -37.61 3.36 -37.67
C SER A 253 -36.36 4.22 -37.42
N CYS A 254 -35.20 3.57 -37.41
CA CYS A 254 -33.93 4.20 -37.11
C CYS A 254 -33.09 4.40 -38.37
N ASN A 255 -32.31 5.49 -38.39
CA ASN A 255 -31.30 5.73 -39.42
C ASN A 255 -30.25 4.60 -39.43
N ASN A 256 -29.47 4.53 -40.52
CA ASN A 256 -28.35 3.58 -40.63
C ASN A 256 -27.43 3.68 -39.40
N ASP A 257 -26.92 2.52 -38.96
CA ASP A 257 -26.12 2.33 -37.73
C ASP A 257 -26.87 2.38 -36.39
N TYR A 258 -28.20 2.52 -36.40
CA TYR A 258 -29.03 2.50 -35.20
C TYR A 258 -30.10 1.39 -35.24
N GLU A 259 -30.46 0.87 -34.06
CA GLU A 259 -31.55 -0.09 -33.86
C GLU A 259 -32.62 0.47 -32.94
N LEU A 260 -33.87 0.08 -33.18
CA LEU A 260 -35.02 0.54 -32.40
C LEU A 260 -34.99 -0.15 -31.03
N ASN A 261 -35.10 0.64 -29.97
CA ASN A 261 -35.22 0.13 -28.60
C ASN A 261 -36.57 -0.56 -28.38
N GLU A 262 -36.67 -1.30 -27.28
CA GLU A 262 -37.88 -2.02 -26.87
C GLU A 262 -39.08 -1.09 -26.62
N ASP A 263 -38.83 0.19 -26.36
CA ASP A 263 -39.89 1.21 -26.24
C ASP A 263 -40.60 1.49 -27.57
N GLY A 264 -40.05 1.00 -28.69
CA GLY A 264 -40.56 1.18 -30.04
C GLY A 264 -40.40 2.60 -30.59
N LEU A 265 -39.61 3.46 -29.94
CA LEU A 265 -39.53 4.90 -30.22
C LEU A 265 -38.11 5.44 -30.31
N SER A 266 -37.27 5.03 -29.35
CA SER A 266 -35.90 5.52 -29.22
C SER A 266 -34.97 4.63 -30.04
N CYS A 267 -33.90 5.22 -30.57
CA CYS A 267 -32.90 4.56 -31.37
C CYS A 267 -31.60 4.47 -30.58
N ARG A 268 -31.06 3.27 -30.38
CA ARG A 268 -29.70 3.10 -29.84
C ARG A 268 -28.74 2.79 -30.96
N LEU A 269 -27.46 3.13 -30.78
CA LEU A 269 -26.43 2.70 -31.72
C LEU A 269 -26.48 1.18 -31.79
N LYS A 270 -26.47 0.61 -33.01
CA LYS A 270 -26.32 -0.83 -33.18
C LYS A 270 -25.07 -1.25 -32.43
N ASN A 271 -25.19 -2.23 -31.54
CA ASN A 271 -24.02 -2.79 -30.92
C ASN A 271 -23.19 -3.42 -32.03
N MET A 272 -21.95 -2.95 -32.23
CA MET A 272 -21.04 -3.51 -33.22
C MET A 272 -19.99 -4.43 -32.55
N CYS A 273 -19.97 -4.49 -31.23
CA CYS A 273 -19.13 -5.37 -30.42
C CYS A 273 -19.85 -6.69 -30.15
N PHE A 274 -19.75 -7.63 -31.10
CA PHE A 274 -20.16 -9.02 -30.94
C PHE A 274 -18.94 -9.90 -30.67
N GLU A 275 -19.17 -11.19 -30.35
CA GLU A 275 -18.10 -12.18 -30.40
C GLU A 275 -17.48 -12.15 -31.82
N ASP A 276 -16.14 -12.12 -31.87
CA ASP A 276 -15.30 -12.00 -33.08
C ASP A 276 -15.15 -10.59 -33.72
N THR A 277 -15.73 -9.52 -33.15
CA THR A 277 -15.49 -8.17 -33.70
C THR A 277 -14.01 -7.74 -33.57
N CYS A 278 -13.41 -7.98 -32.41
CA CYS A 278 -12.03 -7.65 -32.07
C CYS A 278 -11.33 -8.90 -31.53
N GLN A 279 -10.02 -9.02 -31.74
CA GLN A 279 -9.22 -10.09 -31.13
C GLN A 279 -9.19 -9.99 -29.59
N HIS A 280 -9.21 -8.76 -29.06
CA HIS A 280 -9.17 -8.48 -27.63
C HIS A 280 -10.35 -7.61 -27.19
N GLN A 281 -10.12 -6.35 -26.81
CA GLN A 281 -11.16 -5.51 -26.24
C GLN A 281 -11.86 -4.68 -27.33
N CYS A 282 -13.18 -4.72 -27.36
CA CYS A 282 -14.00 -3.86 -28.22
C CYS A 282 -14.62 -2.73 -27.40
N ILE A 283 -14.48 -1.49 -27.86
CA ILE A 283 -15.14 -0.33 -27.27
C ILE A 283 -16.04 0.36 -28.29
N MET A 284 -17.26 0.69 -27.88
CA MET A 284 -18.17 1.50 -28.70
C MET A 284 -17.72 2.96 -28.70
N GLY A 285 -17.60 3.55 -29.88
CA GLY A 285 -17.22 4.94 -30.11
C GLY A 285 -18.34 5.75 -30.79
N LYS A 286 -18.14 7.07 -30.92
CA LYS A 286 -19.13 7.97 -31.57
C LYS A 286 -19.37 7.68 -33.05
N MET A 287 -18.48 6.94 -33.70
CA MET A 287 -18.52 6.63 -35.15
C MET A 287 -18.50 5.11 -35.42
N GLY A 288 -18.84 4.26 -34.45
CA GLY A 288 -18.84 2.81 -34.59
C GLY A 288 -18.17 2.12 -33.41
N PHE A 289 -17.19 1.25 -33.68
CA PHE A 289 -16.38 0.57 -32.65
C PHE A 289 -14.89 0.81 -32.87
N THR A 290 -14.09 0.59 -31.83
CA THR A 290 -12.63 0.59 -31.90
C THR A 290 -12.11 -0.58 -31.08
N CYS A 291 -11.16 -1.32 -31.64
CA CYS A 291 -10.50 -2.40 -30.93
C CYS A 291 -9.28 -1.85 -30.17
N LEU A 292 -9.10 -2.31 -28.93
CA LEU A 292 -7.96 -1.98 -28.09
C LEU A 292 -7.09 -3.22 -27.86
N CYS A 293 -5.79 -3.01 -27.93
CA CYS A 293 -4.80 -4.04 -27.68
C CYS A 293 -4.32 -4.03 -26.23
N PRO A 294 -3.98 -5.20 -25.67
CA PRO A 294 -3.28 -5.29 -24.39
C PRO A 294 -1.96 -4.52 -24.39
N GLN A 295 -1.42 -4.24 -23.19
CA GLN A 295 -0.11 -3.63 -23.05
C GLN A 295 0.96 -4.49 -23.75
N GLY A 296 1.95 -3.84 -24.38
CA GLY A 296 3.00 -4.52 -25.16
C GLY A 296 2.58 -4.93 -26.58
N MET A 297 1.37 -4.55 -27.00
CA MET A 297 0.85 -4.85 -28.34
C MET A 297 0.28 -3.61 -29.02
N GLU A 298 0.31 -3.59 -30.34
CA GLU A 298 -0.25 -2.53 -31.17
C GLU A 298 -1.36 -3.04 -32.09
N LEU A 299 -2.27 -2.13 -32.46
CA LEU A 299 -3.38 -2.46 -33.33
C LEU A 299 -2.88 -2.64 -34.77
N SER A 300 -3.20 -3.79 -35.35
CA SER A 300 -2.88 -4.12 -36.73
C SER A 300 -3.60 -3.21 -37.73
N SER A 301 -3.14 -3.26 -38.98
CA SER A 301 -3.73 -2.53 -40.12
C SER A 301 -5.20 -2.87 -40.39
N ASP A 302 -5.67 -4.06 -39.98
CA ASP A 302 -7.07 -4.47 -40.09
C ASP A 302 -7.99 -3.83 -39.03
N GLN A 303 -7.42 -3.06 -38.10
CA GLN A 303 -8.07 -2.41 -36.96
C GLN A 303 -8.80 -3.37 -36.00
N ARG A 304 -8.48 -4.67 -36.03
CA ARG A 304 -9.15 -5.72 -35.25
C ARG A 304 -8.21 -6.66 -34.52
N THR A 305 -7.06 -6.95 -35.11
CA THR A 305 -6.03 -7.83 -34.54
C THR A 305 -4.95 -7.02 -33.85
N CYS A 306 -4.28 -7.64 -32.88
CA CYS A 306 -3.20 -7.05 -32.13
C CYS A 306 -1.90 -7.74 -32.50
N LEU A 307 -0.92 -6.93 -32.88
CA LEU A 307 0.44 -7.36 -33.18
C LEU A 307 1.31 -7.08 -31.97
N ASP A 308 2.23 -8.00 -31.72
CA ASP A 308 3.23 -7.84 -30.67
C ASP A 308 4.21 -6.72 -31.03
N ILE A 309 4.54 -5.85 -30.05
CA ILE A 309 5.56 -4.83 -30.23
C ILE A 309 6.90 -5.45 -29.86
N ASP A 310 7.79 -5.64 -30.83
CA ASP A 310 9.12 -6.16 -30.52
C ASP A 310 10.01 -5.09 -29.88
N GLU A 311 10.03 -5.04 -28.55
CA GLU A 311 10.83 -4.06 -27.82
C GLU A 311 12.35 -4.30 -27.96
N CYS A 312 12.77 -5.50 -28.37
CA CYS A 312 14.18 -5.84 -28.57
C CYS A 312 14.81 -5.12 -29.76
N VAL A 313 14.00 -4.65 -30.72
CA VAL A 313 14.49 -3.86 -31.87
C VAL A 313 15.20 -2.58 -31.43
N ASN A 314 14.79 -2.00 -30.29
CA ASN A 314 15.35 -0.75 -29.77
C ASN A 314 16.55 -0.95 -28.82
N SER A 315 17.11 -2.16 -28.71
CA SER A 315 18.26 -2.46 -27.83
C SER A 315 18.03 -2.02 -26.37
N ILE A 316 16.85 -2.33 -25.83
CA ILE A 316 16.42 -1.95 -24.48
C ILE A 316 17.19 -2.69 -23.37
N CYS A 317 17.70 -3.89 -23.65
CA CYS A 317 18.53 -4.67 -22.74
C CYS A 317 20.00 -4.31 -22.92
N GLU A 318 20.77 -4.29 -21.82
CA GLU A 318 22.22 -4.09 -21.90
C GLU A 318 22.93 -5.20 -22.68
N GLN A 319 22.43 -6.44 -22.55
CA GLN A 319 23.01 -7.62 -23.18
C GLN A 319 21.99 -8.34 -24.06
N THR A 320 21.50 -9.52 -23.67
CA THR A 320 20.61 -10.33 -24.51
C THR A 320 19.15 -9.94 -24.27
N CYS A 321 18.39 -9.71 -25.33
CA CYS A 321 16.94 -9.46 -25.27
C CYS A 321 16.17 -10.62 -25.89
N LEU A 322 15.12 -11.09 -25.21
CA LEU A 322 14.18 -12.07 -25.71
C LEU A 322 12.79 -11.45 -25.77
N ASN A 323 12.28 -11.28 -26.99
CA ASN A 323 10.93 -10.79 -27.21
C ASN A 323 9.89 -11.91 -26.94
N SER A 324 8.76 -11.55 -26.37
CA SER A 324 7.64 -12.46 -26.08
C SER A 324 6.30 -11.75 -26.32
N ILE A 325 5.21 -12.50 -26.47
CA ILE A 325 3.93 -11.85 -26.79
C ILE A 325 3.47 -10.95 -25.62
N GLY A 326 3.39 -9.64 -25.86
CA GLY A 326 2.98 -8.59 -24.93
C GLY A 326 4.06 -8.14 -23.94
N SER A 327 5.30 -8.59 -24.08
CA SER A 327 6.40 -8.26 -23.16
C SER A 327 7.75 -8.71 -23.71
N PHE A 328 8.84 -8.33 -23.06
CA PHE A 328 10.17 -8.88 -23.32
C PHE A 328 10.88 -9.26 -22.02
N SER A 329 12.02 -9.94 -22.13
CA SER A 329 12.90 -10.22 -21.01
C SER A 329 14.36 -10.03 -21.38
N CYS A 330 15.13 -9.45 -20.46
CA CYS A 330 16.56 -9.29 -20.60
C CYS A 330 17.30 -10.42 -19.90
N LEU A 331 18.35 -10.94 -20.54
CA LEU A 331 19.24 -11.95 -20.01
C LEU A 331 20.68 -11.44 -19.99
N CYS A 332 21.35 -11.76 -18.89
CA CYS A 332 22.76 -11.46 -18.69
C CYS A 332 23.63 -12.68 -19.01
N SER A 333 24.82 -12.40 -19.53
CA SER A 333 25.85 -13.38 -19.82
C SER A 333 26.45 -13.93 -18.52
N ASN A 334 27.10 -15.10 -18.61
CA ASN A 334 27.75 -15.72 -17.45
C ASN A 334 28.69 -14.75 -16.73
N GLY A 335 28.54 -14.64 -15.41
CA GLY A 335 29.30 -13.69 -14.57
C GLY A 335 28.57 -12.38 -14.29
N PHE A 336 27.36 -12.19 -14.82
CA PHE A 336 26.54 -11.00 -14.57
C PHE A 336 25.13 -11.41 -14.13
N ASP A 337 24.56 -10.67 -13.18
CA ASP A 337 23.17 -10.82 -12.74
C ASP A 337 22.32 -9.64 -13.22
N LEU A 338 21.04 -9.91 -13.53
CA LEU A 338 20.10 -8.88 -13.94
C LEU A 338 19.85 -7.92 -12.78
N SER A 339 20.10 -6.63 -13.02
CA SER A 339 19.87 -5.56 -12.06
C SER A 339 18.38 -5.44 -11.70
N LYS A 340 18.11 -4.68 -10.63
CA LYS A 340 16.74 -4.41 -10.15
C LYS A 340 15.89 -3.62 -11.14
N ASP A 341 16.51 -2.95 -12.11
CA ASP A 341 15.78 -2.28 -13.18
C ASP A 341 15.20 -3.24 -14.21
N GLY A 342 15.67 -4.49 -14.24
CA GLY A 342 15.24 -5.52 -15.19
C GLY A 342 15.86 -5.41 -16.58
N TYR A 343 16.79 -4.47 -16.80
CA TYR A 343 17.38 -4.17 -18.12
C TYR A 343 18.91 -4.22 -18.14
N SER A 344 19.54 -3.84 -17.03
CA SER A 344 20.99 -3.76 -16.89
C SER A 344 21.57 -5.03 -16.28
N CYS A 345 22.82 -5.32 -16.57
CA CYS A 345 23.56 -6.48 -16.10
C CYS A 345 24.69 -6.03 -15.17
N GLU A 346 24.61 -6.39 -13.90
CA GLU A 346 25.63 -6.07 -12.91
C GLU A 346 26.63 -7.22 -12.78
N ASP A 347 27.93 -6.88 -12.76
CA ASP A 347 28.98 -7.87 -12.54
C ASP A 347 28.79 -8.53 -11.17
N ILE A 348 28.80 -9.86 -11.17
CA ILE A 348 28.86 -10.64 -9.95
C ILE A 348 30.32 -10.54 -9.44
N ASN A 349 30.62 -9.44 -8.74
CA ASN A 349 31.93 -9.16 -8.13
C ASN A 349 32.57 -10.43 -7.51
N GLU A 350 33.91 -10.48 -7.51
CA GLU A 350 34.84 -11.58 -7.12
C GLU A 350 34.59 -12.34 -5.79
N TYR A 351 33.49 -12.10 -5.08
CA TYR A 351 33.00 -12.86 -3.93
C TYR A 351 31.59 -13.45 -4.11
N GLY A 352 31.00 -13.39 -5.31
CA GLY A 352 29.68 -13.96 -5.65
C GLY A 352 29.68 -15.44 -6.01
N TYR A 353 30.75 -16.19 -5.70
CA TYR A 353 30.70 -17.65 -5.74
C TYR A 353 30.08 -18.18 -4.45
N ARG A 354 28.86 -18.74 -4.51
CA ARG A 354 28.40 -19.67 -3.48
C ARG A 354 29.07 -21.02 -3.70
N CYS A 355 30.35 -21.13 -3.33
CA CYS A 355 31.01 -22.44 -3.27
C CYS A 355 30.29 -23.29 -2.21
N SER A 356 29.67 -24.38 -2.64
CA SER A 356 29.21 -25.43 -1.74
C SER A 356 30.28 -26.52 -1.70
N CYS A 357 30.69 -26.93 -0.51
CA CYS A 357 31.59 -28.05 -0.35
C CYS A 357 30.82 -29.36 -0.56
N TYR A 358 31.47 -30.38 -1.12
CA TYR A 358 30.91 -31.73 -1.19
C TYR A 358 30.56 -32.26 0.20
N GLU A 359 29.61 -33.20 0.29
CA GLU A 359 29.21 -33.79 1.57
C GLU A 359 30.46 -34.24 2.37
N GLY A 360 30.52 -33.81 3.62
CA GLY A 360 31.65 -34.12 4.49
C GLY A 360 32.79 -33.11 4.53
N TYR A 361 32.73 -32.06 3.72
CA TYR A 361 33.67 -30.94 3.74
C TYR A 361 32.95 -29.65 4.14
N ALA A 362 33.64 -28.77 4.87
CA ALA A 362 33.17 -27.45 5.26
C ALA A 362 34.16 -26.37 4.79
N PRO A 363 33.70 -25.12 4.59
CA PRO A 363 34.60 -24.01 4.30
C PRO A 363 35.64 -23.86 5.41
N ASP A 364 36.91 -23.66 5.03
CA ASP A 364 37.99 -23.39 5.98
C ASP A 364 37.69 -22.07 6.71
N THR A 365 37.94 -22.05 8.01
CA THR A 365 37.73 -20.87 8.86
C THR A 365 38.75 -19.76 8.58
N GLU A 366 39.91 -20.10 8.00
CA GLU A 366 40.97 -19.14 7.65
C GLU A 366 40.92 -18.70 6.18
N ASP A 367 40.43 -19.55 5.28
CA ASP A 367 40.20 -19.22 3.86
C ASP A 367 38.87 -19.83 3.35
N PRO A 368 37.78 -19.04 3.30
CA PRO A 368 36.46 -19.53 2.88
C PRO A 368 36.40 -20.07 1.44
N ARG A 369 37.45 -19.87 0.63
CA ARG A 369 37.58 -20.42 -0.73
C ARG A 369 38.09 -21.85 -0.77
N ARG A 370 38.54 -22.40 0.36
CA ARG A 370 39.04 -23.77 0.49
C ARG A 370 38.06 -24.62 1.28
N CYS A 371 37.71 -25.79 0.73
CA CYS A 371 36.96 -26.80 1.48
C CYS A 371 37.93 -27.69 2.26
N LYS A 372 37.73 -27.80 3.57
CA LYS A 372 38.49 -28.68 4.47
C LYS A 372 37.59 -29.81 4.96
N LEU A 373 38.16 -31.00 5.13
CA LEU A 373 37.43 -32.16 5.65
C LEU A 373 36.83 -31.81 7.01
N HIS A 374 35.52 -31.98 7.15
CA HIS A 374 34.80 -31.68 8.37
C HIS A 374 34.50 -32.96 9.15
N CYS A 375 35.20 -33.15 10.26
CA CYS A 375 35.03 -34.30 11.14
C CYS A 375 34.16 -33.90 12.33
N ALA A 376 32.84 -34.11 12.22
CA ALA A 376 31.91 -33.81 13.28
C ALA A 376 31.86 -34.99 14.28
N LYS A 377 32.26 -34.74 15.53
CA LYS A 377 32.11 -35.70 16.65
C LYS A 377 32.70 -37.08 16.33
N GLU A 378 34.03 -37.15 16.16
CA GLU A 378 34.80 -38.41 16.05
C GLU A 378 34.58 -39.21 14.75
N LYS A 379 33.77 -38.67 13.82
CA LYS A 379 33.41 -39.30 12.55
C LYS A 379 33.79 -38.40 11.38
N CYS A 380 34.50 -38.98 10.40
CA CYS A 380 34.85 -38.31 9.14
C CYS A 380 34.29 -39.10 7.94
N PRO A 381 34.02 -38.44 6.80
CA PRO A 381 33.74 -39.12 5.54
C PRO A 381 35.01 -39.75 4.95
N PRO A 382 34.91 -40.92 4.28
CA PRO A 382 36.04 -41.52 3.56
C PRO A 382 36.38 -40.71 2.30
N VAL A 383 37.66 -40.64 1.97
CA VAL A 383 38.17 -39.92 0.79
C VAL A 383 38.28 -40.92 -0.36
N CYS A 384 37.51 -40.70 -1.43
CA CYS A 384 37.48 -41.55 -2.63
C CYS A 384 38.39 -41.00 -3.74
N ASP A 385 38.96 -41.90 -4.56
CA ASP A 385 39.76 -41.51 -5.73
C ASP A 385 38.89 -40.83 -6.80
N LYS A 386 39.44 -39.82 -7.48
CA LYS A 386 38.76 -39.04 -8.52
C LYS A 386 38.50 -39.84 -9.81
N ILE A 387 39.24 -40.93 -10.03
CA ILE A 387 39.14 -41.74 -11.26
C ILE A 387 38.19 -42.93 -11.05
N ASP A 388 38.16 -43.49 -9.85
CA ASP A 388 37.32 -44.64 -9.49
C ASP A 388 36.68 -44.40 -8.12
N ASN A 389 35.42 -43.97 -8.16
CA ASN A 389 34.63 -43.59 -6.98
C ASN A 389 34.25 -44.78 -6.08
N SER A 390 34.71 -46.00 -6.42
CA SER A 390 34.47 -47.22 -5.64
C SER A 390 35.58 -47.53 -4.62
N VAL A 391 36.75 -46.88 -4.73
CA VAL A 391 37.89 -47.06 -3.81
C VAL A 391 37.99 -45.84 -2.90
N CYS A 392 37.49 -45.97 -1.67
CA CYS A 392 37.54 -44.92 -0.66
C CYS A 392 38.33 -45.35 0.57
N SER A 393 39.31 -44.53 0.95
CA SER A 393 40.21 -44.71 2.11
C SER A 393 39.94 -43.66 3.18
N CYS A 394 40.23 -43.99 4.43
CA CYS A 394 40.16 -43.01 5.52
C CYS A 394 41.44 -42.18 5.61
N PRO A 395 41.36 -40.93 6.09
CA PRO A 395 42.53 -40.14 6.45
C PRO A 395 43.38 -40.85 7.53
N ASP A 396 44.67 -40.51 7.60
CA ASP A 396 45.56 -41.01 8.64
C ASP A 396 44.99 -40.73 10.04
N GLY A 397 45.10 -41.71 10.94
CA GLY A 397 44.50 -41.64 12.29
C GLY A 397 43.04 -42.10 12.36
N TYR A 398 42.43 -42.52 11.24
CA TYR A 398 41.06 -43.04 11.21
C TYR A 398 40.97 -44.43 10.57
N ILE A 399 40.03 -45.25 11.05
CA ILE A 399 39.74 -46.59 10.52
C ILE A 399 38.37 -46.59 9.82
N LYS A 400 38.28 -47.27 8.68
CA LYS A 400 37.04 -47.39 7.91
C LYS A 400 36.11 -48.40 8.56
N ASN A 401 34.98 -47.93 9.05
CA ASN A 401 33.88 -48.77 9.52
C ASN A 401 32.66 -48.53 8.62
N GLU A 402 32.36 -49.49 7.75
CA GLU A 402 31.35 -49.37 6.69
C GLU A 402 31.56 -48.13 5.78
N HIS A 403 30.73 -47.09 5.96
CA HIS A 403 30.71 -45.87 5.15
C HIS A 403 31.26 -44.65 5.91
N VAL A 404 31.82 -44.83 7.11
CA VAL A 404 32.30 -43.74 7.96
C VAL A 404 33.70 -44.07 8.48
N CYS A 405 34.54 -43.04 8.57
CA CYS A 405 35.85 -43.13 9.20
C CYS A 405 35.71 -42.76 10.67
N GLU A 406 36.07 -43.69 11.54
CA GLU A 406 36.05 -43.52 12.99
C GLU A 406 37.47 -43.30 13.52
N ASP A 407 37.59 -42.43 14.51
CA ASP A 407 38.88 -42.09 15.13
C ASP A 407 39.53 -43.34 15.74
N ILE A 408 40.83 -43.51 15.49
CA ILE A 408 41.60 -44.59 16.10
C ILE A 408 42.10 -44.07 17.45
N ASP A 409 41.61 -44.61 18.57
CA ASP A 409 42.16 -44.24 19.88
C ASP A 409 43.54 -44.91 20.10
N GLU A 410 44.61 -44.18 19.81
CA GLU A 410 45.97 -44.70 19.95
C GLU A 410 46.40 -44.87 21.42
N CYS A 411 45.66 -44.28 22.37
CA CYS A 411 45.88 -44.49 23.80
C CYS A 411 45.40 -45.88 24.25
N GLU A 412 44.31 -46.40 23.68
CA GLU A 412 43.87 -47.78 23.93
C GLU A 412 44.87 -48.80 23.38
N MET A 413 45.53 -48.47 22.27
CA MET A 413 46.61 -49.26 21.68
C MET A 413 47.96 -49.10 22.41
N ARG A 414 48.00 -48.35 23.52
CA ARG A 414 49.18 -48.11 24.37
C ARG A 414 50.40 -47.58 23.60
N GLN A 415 50.18 -46.67 22.66
CA GLN A 415 51.27 -46.11 21.86
C GLN A 415 52.18 -45.14 22.64
N CYS A 416 51.74 -44.57 23.77
CA CYS A 416 52.58 -43.75 24.65
C CYS A 416 53.21 -44.56 25.78
N GLU A 417 54.47 -44.26 26.14
CA GLU A 417 55.17 -44.92 27.25
C GLU A 417 54.56 -44.61 28.62
N GLN A 418 54.05 -43.38 28.82
CA GLN A 418 53.53 -42.92 30.11
C GLN A 418 52.10 -42.39 30.00
N LYS A 419 51.91 -41.08 29.89
CA LYS A 419 50.56 -40.48 29.80
C LYS A 419 50.18 -40.32 28.33
N CYS A 420 48.95 -40.71 28.00
CA CYS A 420 48.37 -40.53 26.68
C CYS A 420 47.08 -39.73 26.78
N LYS A 421 46.83 -38.87 25.79
CA LYS A 421 45.55 -38.21 25.58
C LYS A 421 45.17 -38.36 24.10
N ASN A 422 44.05 -39.02 23.84
CA ASN A 422 43.53 -39.18 22.48
C ASN A 422 43.01 -37.84 21.93
N SER A 423 43.10 -37.64 20.63
CA SER A 423 42.54 -36.52 19.88
C SER A 423 42.04 -36.98 18.50
N PHE A 424 41.15 -36.23 17.88
CA PHE A 424 40.59 -36.69 16.60
C PHE A 424 41.65 -36.69 15.49
N GLY A 425 41.97 -37.87 14.96
CA GLY A 425 42.98 -38.16 13.95
C GLY A 425 44.42 -38.22 14.48
N SER A 426 44.63 -38.19 15.80
CA SER A 426 45.98 -38.17 16.39
C SER A 426 45.96 -38.39 17.90
N PHE A 427 47.11 -38.49 18.54
CA PHE A 427 47.20 -38.56 19.99
C PHE A 427 48.35 -37.71 20.51
N LYS A 428 48.26 -37.35 21.80
CA LYS A 428 49.31 -36.60 22.48
C LYS A 428 49.85 -37.37 23.68
N CYS A 429 51.11 -37.77 23.58
CA CYS A 429 51.83 -38.30 24.72
C CYS A 429 52.38 -37.18 25.62
N SER A 430 52.49 -37.49 26.91
CA SER A 430 53.21 -36.67 27.88
C SER A 430 53.86 -37.54 28.94
N CYS A 431 54.89 -37.01 29.61
CA CYS A 431 55.65 -37.75 30.60
C CYS A 431 55.32 -37.32 32.04
N TYR A 432 55.61 -38.18 33.01
CA TYR A 432 55.65 -37.84 34.42
C TYR A 432 56.84 -36.89 34.71
N LYS A 433 56.78 -36.22 35.86
CA LYS A 433 57.83 -35.28 36.28
C LYS A 433 59.18 -36.01 36.39
N GLY A 434 60.24 -35.42 35.83
CA GLY A 434 61.58 -36.03 35.77
C GLY A 434 61.86 -36.82 34.47
N PHE A 435 60.97 -36.76 33.48
CA PHE A 435 61.13 -37.39 32.17
C PHE A 435 60.82 -36.40 31.03
N ILE A 436 61.58 -36.47 29.94
CA ILE A 436 61.39 -35.69 28.72
C ILE A 436 60.88 -36.61 27.61
N LEU A 437 59.86 -36.14 26.89
CA LEU A 437 59.29 -36.84 25.74
C LEU A 437 60.26 -36.78 24.55
N LYS A 438 60.71 -37.94 24.09
CA LYS A 438 61.56 -38.19 22.93
C LYS A 438 60.77 -38.99 21.89
N ASP A 439 60.99 -38.67 20.62
CA ASP A 439 60.35 -39.32 19.47
C ASP A 439 58.80 -39.32 19.55
N GLN A 440 58.24 -38.31 20.22
CA GLN A 440 56.81 -38.09 20.48
C GLN A 440 56.08 -39.18 21.30
N VAL A 441 56.68 -40.35 21.53
CA VAL A 441 56.03 -41.46 22.26
C VAL A 441 56.82 -42.02 23.45
N LYS A 442 58.14 -41.79 23.53
CA LYS A 442 59.02 -42.32 24.58
C LYS A 442 59.36 -41.27 25.63
N CYS A 443 59.47 -41.67 26.89
CA CYS A 443 59.79 -40.80 28.00
C CYS A 443 61.16 -41.19 28.57
N MET A 444 62.17 -40.35 28.34
CA MET A 444 63.52 -40.59 28.86
C MET A 444 63.75 -39.80 30.15
N PRO A 445 64.38 -40.38 31.18
CA PRO A 445 64.66 -39.67 32.41
C PRO A 445 65.58 -38.47 32.14
N THR A 446 65.29 -37.34 32.78
CA THR A 446 66.18 -36.18 32.77
C THR A 446 67.45 -36.54 33.53
N THR A 447 68.62 -36.45 32.89
CA THR A 447 69.93 -36.66 33.54
C THR A 447 70.27 -35.46 34.43
N GLU A 448 69.49 -35.28 35.49
CA GLU A 448 69.82 -34.51 36.69
C GLU A 448 69.18 -35.26 37.86
N ASP A 449 69.81 -36.37 38.23
CA ASP A 449 70.06 -36.76 39.61
C ASP A 449 70.95 -38.02 39.61
N SER A 450 72.25 -37.79 39.58
CA SER A 450 73.20 -38.75 40.15
C SER A 450 72.98 -38.80 41.66
N GLY A 451 72.20 -39.79 42.10
CA GLY A 451 72.01 -40.10 43.51
C GLY A 451 71.75 -41.58 43.68
N TYR A 452 72.82 -42.33 43.93
CA TYR A 452 72.81 -43.72 44.39
C TYR A 452 71.69 -43.98 45.40
N VAL A 453 70.82 -44.96 45.14
CA VAL A 453 70.16 -45.68 46.24
C VAL A 453 70.13 -47.16 45.91
N ASN A 454 70.94 -47.92 46.64
CA ASN A 454 70.92 -49.39 46.62
C ASN A 454 69.61 -49.91 47.24
N PHE A 455 69.11 -51.00 46.67
CA PHE A 455 68.07 -51.86 47.22
C PHE A 455 68.47 -52.39 48.61
N THR A 456 67.61 -52.19 49.61
CA THR A 456 67.29 -53.24 50.58
C THR A 456 65.83 -53.16 51.04
N THR A 457 65.23 -54.33 50.96
CA THR A 457 63.98 -54.84 51.52
C THR A 457 63.47 -54.25 52.84
N ALA A 458 62.15 -54.01 52.82
CA ALA A 458 61.13 -54.49 53.77
C ALA A 458 60.57 -53.58 54.88
N ILE A 459 59.28 -53.84 55.10
CA ILE A 459 58.45 -53.67 56.30
C ILE A 459 57.56 -52.41 56.36
N VAL A 460 56.26 -52.65 56.20
CA VAL A 460 55.12 -51.79 56.57
C VAL A 460 55.13 -51.57 58.10
N PRO A 461 54.72 -50.38 58.60
CA PRO A 461 53.45 -50.37 59.33
C PRO A 461 52.63 -49.08 59.18
N ALA A 462 51.41 -49.21 59.70
CA ALA A 462 50.26 -48.33 59.67
C ALA A 462 50.35 -47.03 60.51
N PHE A 463 49.39 -46.13 60.25
CA PHE A 463 48.75 -45.16 61.17
C PHE A 463 49.64 -44.30 62.09
N VAL A 464 49.61 -42.96 61.94
CA VAL A 464 49.44 -41.98 63.04
C VAL A 464 49.01 -40.60 62.45
N LYS A 465 47.92 -40.01 62.97
CA LYS A 465 47.64 -38.55 62.98
C LYS A 465 48.30 -37.94 64.23
N PRO A 466 48.78 -36.68 64.18
CA PRO A 466 48.20 -35.65 65.08
C PRO A 466 48.14 -34.27 64.39
N ALA A 467 47.04 -33.50 64.49
CA ALA A 467 46.58 -32.64 65.58
C ALA A 467 47.31 -31.28 65.72
N LEU A 468 46.57 -30.24 65.32
CA LEU A 468 46.44 -28.87 65.85
C LEU A 468 47.68 -28.10 66.35
N LYS A 469 47.80 -26.85 65.87
CA LYS A 469 47.67 -25.70 66.76
C LYS A 469 47.07 -24.46 66.07
N ASN A 470 46.03 -23.95 66.71
CA ASN A 470 45.37 -22.67 66.50
C ASN A 470 46.23 -21.49 66.97
N SER A 471 46.04 -20.34 66.33
CA SER A 471 46.06 -19.04 67.00
C SER A 471 45.19 -18.04 66.23
N THR A 472 43.96 -17.83 66.73
CA THR A 472 43.34 -16.55 67.16
C THR A 472 43.93 -15.24 66.58
N LEU A 473 43.21 -14.16 66.27
CA LEU A 473 41.92 -13.61 66.74
C LEU A 473 41.60 -12.34 65.91
N LYS A 474 40.31 -12.07 65.66
CA LYS A 474 39.58 -10.78 65.72
C LYS A 474 38.54 -10.65 64.61
N GLY A 475 37.28 -10.66 65.01
CA GLY A 475 36.16 -10.20 64.18
C GLY A 475 35.90 -8.71 64.38
N SER A 476 35.12 -8.15 63.46
CA SER A 476 34.05 -7.19 63.74
C SER A 476 33.35 -6.73 62.46
N SER A 477 32.03 -6.67 62.56
CA SER A 477 31.09 -5.71 61.95
C SER A 477 31.01 -5.57 60.43
N LEU A 478 29.88 -6.05 59.90
CA LEU A 478 29.30 -5.69 58.61
C LEU A 478 28.82 -4.23 58.67
N SER A 479 29.38 -3.36 57.83
CA SER A 479 28.97 -1.96 57.67
C SER A 479 27.98 -1.84 56.51
N THR A 480 26.72 -1.59 56.85
CA THR A 480 25.69 -1.08 55.94
C THR A 480 25.99 0.38 55.61
N GLY A 481 26.70 0.63 54.50
CA GLY A 481 27.04 2.00 54.10
C GLY A 481 27.23 2.26 52.60
N GLY A 482 27.00 1.26 51.73
CA GLY A 482 27.28 1.39 50.30
C GLY A 482 26.07 1.63 49.38
N PHE A 483 24.85 1.29 49.83
CA PHE A 483 23.69 1.25 48.94
C PHE A 483 22.78 2.48 48.98
N ILE A 484 22.99 3.42 49.90
CA ILE A 484 22.16 4.64 50.02
C ILE A 484 22.73 5.79 49.16
N TRP A 485 24.06 5.85 48.98
CA TRP A 485 24.71 6.92 48.21
C TRP A 485 24.44 6.86 46.70
N LEU A 486 24.29 5.66 46.14
CA LEU A 486 24.04 5.49 44.71
C LEU A 486 22.64 6.01 44.31
N TRP A 487 21.63 5.79 45.16
CA TRP A 487 20.26 6.25 44.92
C TRP A 487 20.08 7.75 45.17
N ILE A 488 20.82 8.32 46.12
CA ILE A 488 20.84 9.78 46.34
C ILE A 488 21.48 10.51 45.16
N CYS A 489 22.56 9.98 44.58
CA CYS A 489 23.18 10.57 43.39
C CYS A 489 22.24 10.53 42.17
N VAL A 490 21.50 9.42 41.97
CA VAL A 490 20.53 9.32 40.86
C VAL A 490 19.34 10.25 41.07
N ALA A 491 18.82 10.37 42.30
CA ALA A 491 17.73 11.31 42.62
C ALA A 491 18.15 12.77 42.41
N MET A 492 19.38 13.15 42.80
CA MET A 492 19.90 14.50 42.59
C MET A 492 20.09 14.83 41.11
N LEU A 493 20.53 13.87 40.29
CA LEU A 493 20.63 14.05 38.83
C LEU A 493 19.27 14.24 38.16
N VAL A 494 18.24 13.52 38.61
CA VAL A 494 16.86 13.67 38.11
C VAL A 494 16.29 15.03 38.51
N ILE A 495 16.52 15.50 39.74
CA ILE A 495 16.07 16.82 40.20
C ILE A 495 16.78 17.94 39.42
N VAL A 496 18.09 17.82 39.19
CA VAL A 496 18.85 18.79 38.37
C VAL A 496 18.31 18.80 36.94
N PHE A 497 18.00 17.64 36.35
CA PHE A 497 17.42 17.57 35.01
C PHE A 497 16.04 18.25 34.93
N ILE A 498 15.16 18.00 35.91
CA ILE A 498 13.84 18.64 35.97
C ILE A 498 13.98 20.16 36.16
N CYS A 499 14.91 20.63 37.00
CA CYS A 499 15.20 22.05 37.19
C CYS A 499 15.75 22.71 35.91
N VAL A 500 16.62 22.03 35.16
CA VAL A 500 17.16 22.54 33.89
C VAL A 500 16.06 22.63 32.82
N VAL A 501 15.20 21.61 32.69
CA VAL A 501 14.07 21.62 31.75
C VAL A 501 13.08 22.73 32.10
N ARG A 502 12.76 22.90 33.39
CA ARG A 502 11.84 23.94 33.87
C ARG A 502 12.44 25.35 33.71
N TRP A 503 13.75 25.50 33.92
CA TRP A 503 14.48 26.73 33.63
C TRP A 503 14.51 27.06 32.14
N TYR A 504 14.72 26.06 31.27
CA TYR A 504 14.67 26.23 29.81
C TYR A 504 13.27 26.65 29.33
N ALA A 505 12.21 26.05 29.90
CA ALA A 505 10.83 26.40 29.60
C ALA A 505 10.49 27.84 30.03
N LEU A 506 10.90 28.26 31.24
CA LEU A 506 10.70 29.62 31.73
C LEU A 506 11.51 30.67 30.95
N LYS A 507 12.74 30.33 30.53
CA LYS A 507 13.59 31.18 29.67
C LYS A 507 12.98 31.35 28.28
N ARG A 508 12.33 30.32 27.74
CA ARG A 508 11.59 30.38 26.46
C ARG A 508 10.34 31.26 26.57
N GLN A 509 9.61 31.19 27.68
CA GLN A 509 8.45 32.07 27.91
C GLN A 509 8.85 33.55 28.08
N LYS A 510 9.96 33.86 28.79
CA LYS A 510 10.47 35.24 28.90
C LYS A 510 10.96 35.82 27.56
N ARG A 511 11.56 35.01 26.67
CA ARG A 511 11.90 35.43 25.30
C ARG A 511 10.67 35.70 24.42
N ALA A 512 9.59 34.94 24.62
CA ALA A 512 8.34 35.18 23.91
C ALA A 512 7.66 36.50 24.34
N GLN A 513 7.75 36.87 25.63
CA GLN A 513 7.24 38.16 26.14
C GLN A 513 8.10 39.36 25.72
N GLN A 514 9.43 39.23 25.61
CA GLN A 514 10.29 40.32 25.12
C GLN A 514 10.08 40.60 23.61
N ASN A 515 9.83 39.58 22.78
CA ASN A 515 9.55 39.76 21.36
C ASN A 515 8.18 40.42 21.11
N SER A 516 7.16 40.19 21.97
CA SER A 516 5.86 40.87 21.85
C SER A 516 5.90 42.33 22.31
N THR A 517 6.86 42.73 23.16
CA THR A 517 7.01 44.15 23.57
C THR A 517 7.79 44.97 22.53
N GLN A 518 8.71 44.36 21.78
CA GLN A 518 9.43 45.02 20.68
C GLN A 518 8.58 45.21 19.41
N GLN A 519 7.62 44.33 19.13
CA GLN A 519 6.71 44.51 17.99
C GLN A 519 5.61 45.57 18.23
N ALA A 520 5.30 45.91 19.49
CA ALA A 520 4.36 46.99 19.81
C ALA A 520 4.99 48.40 19.72
N THR A 521 6.32 48.51 19.69
CA THR A 521 7.03 49.80 19.57
C THR A 521 7.40 50.16 18.13
N VAL A 522 7.33 49.21 17.18
CA VAL A 522 7.70 49.45 15.76
C VAL A 522 6.49 49.86 14.90
N THR A 523 5.25 49.56 15.30
CA THR A 523 4.03 49.95 14.55
C THR A 523 3.47 51.35 14.89
N GLN A 524 4.17 52.15 15.70
CA GLN A 524 3.85 53.57 15.93
C GLN A 524 4.75 54.56 15.17
N GLY A 525 5.66 54.08 14.31
CA GLY A 525 6.50 54.95 13.50
C GLY A 525 6.76 54.35 12.14
N ILE A 526 5.82 54.50 11.21
CA ILE A 526 5.97 54.79 9.77
C ILE A 526 4.54 55.11 9.27
N SER A 527 4.07 56.30 9.64
CA SER A 527 3.09 57.07 8.89
C SER A 527 3.85 58.32 8.50
N THR A 528 4.40 58.36 7.29
CA THR A 528 4.74 59.57 6.54
C THR A 528 5.35 59.23 5.19
N GLN A 529 4.77 59.85 4.15
CA GLN A 529 5.33 60.25 2.85
C GLN A 529 5.13 59.36 1.62
N CYS A 530 4.48 60.04 0.66
CA CYS A 530 4.30 59.87 -0.78
C CYS A 530 3.24 58.89 -1.27
#